data_AF-A0A3N5Z9A1-F1
#
_entry.id   AF-A0A3N5Z9A1-F1
#
_cell.length_a   1.000
_cell.length_b   1.000
_cell.length_c   1.000
_cell.angle_alpha   90.00
_cell.angle_beta   90.00
_cell.angle_gamma   90.00
#
_symmetry.space_group_name_H-M   'P 1'
#
loop_
_entity.id
_entity.type
_entity.pdbx_description
1 polymer ?
#
loop_
_entity_poly.entity_id
_entity_poly.type
_entity_poly.pdbx_seq_one_letter_code
_entity_poly.pdbx_strand_id
1 'polypeptide(L)'
;MAERTRHRDPIYTLHFSQAAAEASYLLRVTSEPLIAIRALSTIELEARKVLAEMVVEARKAGHTWAQIAEAVGITRQAAQARFGESTSTDTTRAPKRSAPQG
;
A
#
# COMPACT_ATOMS: atom_id res chain seq x y z
N MET A 1 -17.81 -27.31 -16.69
CA MET A 1 -16.54 -26.62 -16.39
C MET A 1 -16.90 -25.28 -15.79
N ALA A 2 -17.02 -25.22 -14.46
CA ALA A 2 -17.26 -23.96 -13.76
C ALA A 2 -15.91 -23.38 -13.38
N GLU A 3 -15.57 -22.27 -14.02
CA GLU A 3 -14.42 -21.44 -13.70
C GLU A 3 -14.55 -21.06 -12.22
N ARG A 4 -13.76 -21.73 -11.37
CA ARG A 4 -13.52 -21.28 -9.99
C ARG A 4 -12.87 -19.93 -10.13
N THR A 5 -13.68 -18.87 -10.14
CA THR A 5 -13.25 -17.52 -9.82
C THR A 5 -12.40 -17.69 -8.57
N ARG A 6 -11.08 -17.59 -8.74
CA ARG A 6 -10.19 -17.47 -7.60
C ARG A 6 -10.70 -16.22 -6.91
N HIS A 7 -11.47 -16.40 -5.85
CA HIS A 7 -11.67 -15.38 -4.86
C HIS A 7 -10.25 -15.09 -4.39
N ARG A 8 -9.59 -14.14 -5.06
CA ARG A 8 -8.28 -13.63 -4.69
C ARG A 8 -8.59 -13.06 -3.33
N ASP A 9 -8.30 -13.84 -2.28
CA ASP A 9 -8.52 -13.43 -0.90
C ASP A 9 -8.13 -11.96 -0.83
N PRO A 10 -9.04 -11.06 -0.41
CA PRO A 10 -8.77 -9.64 -0.46
C PRO A 10 -7.42 -9.44 0.20
N ILE A 11 -6.46 -8.86 -0.53
CA ILE A 11 -5.06 -8.74 -0.11
C ILE A 11 -4.97 -8.06 1.27
N TYR A 12 -5.98 -7.29 1.66
CA TYR A 12 -6.16 -6.67 2.97
C TYR A 12 -6.28 -7.65 4.16
N THR A 13 -6.55 -8.94 3.93
CA THR A 13 -6.86 -9.92 5.00
C THR A 13 -5.61 -10.36 5.79
N LEU A 14 -4.40 -10.00 5.36
CA LEU A 14 -3.17 -10.53 5.96
C LEU A 14 -1.98 -9.54 6.06
N HIS A 15 -2.24 -8.23 6.23
CA HIS A 15 -1.15 -7.25 6.34
C HIS A 15 -1.22 -6.35 7.58
N PHE A 16 -1.76 -6.81 8.70
CA PHE A 16 -1.27 -6.25 9.97
C PHE A 16 -0.01 -7.03 10.33
N SER A 17 1.15 -6.42 10.05
CA SER A 17 2.43 -7.07 10.36
C SER A 17 2.46 -7.47 11.84
N GLN A 18 3.21 -8.52 12.17
CA GLN A 18 3.38 -8.95 13.55
C GLN A 18 3.77 -7.77 14.46
N ALA A 19 4.64 -6.88 13.97
CA ALA A 19 5.05 -5.66 14.68
C ALA A 19 3.87 -4.72 14.97
N ALA A 20 2.96 -4.51 14.02
CA ALA A 20 1.78 -3.69 14.24
C ALA A 20 0.82 -4.35 15.26
N ALA A 21 0.65 -5.67 15.21
CA ALA A 21 -0.17 -6.44 16.13
C ALA A 21 0.38 -6.37 17.57
N GLU A 22 1.68 -6.54 17.74
CA GLU A 22 2.39 -6.37 19.02
C GLU A 22 2.25 -4.94 19.55
N ALA A 23 2.44 -3.94 18.70
CA ALA A 23 2.25 -2.54 19.08
C ALA A 23 0.80 -2.25 19.53
N SER A 24 -0.19 -2.82 18.84
CA SER A 24 -1.61 -2.68 19.22
C SER A 24 -1.91 -3.40 20.53
N TYR A 25 -1.25 -4.52 20.80
CA TYR A 25 -1.31 -5.17 22.11
C TYR A 25 -0.72 -4.27 23.21
N LEU A 26 0.48 -3.71 22.98
CA LEU A 26 1.14 -2.80 23.94
C LEU A 26 0.25 -1.62 24.31
N LEU A 27 -0.45 -1.00 23.35
CA LEU A 27 -1.37 0.11 23.63
C LEU A 27 -2.54 -0.24 24.55
N ARG A 28 -2.96 -1.51 24.59
CA ARG A 28 -4.05 -1.95 25.48
C ARG A 28 -3.60 -2.23 26.90
N VAL A 29 -2.32 -2.55 27.10
CA VAL A 29 -1.80 -3.05 28.38
C VAL A 29 -0.84 -2.08 29.06
N THR A 30 -0.29 -1.11 28.32
CA THR A 30 0.65 -0.14 28.87
C THR A 30 -0.07 1.05 29.51
N SER A 31 0.42 1.47 30.67
CA SER A 31 0.12 2.79 31.27
C SER A 31 1.29 3.78 31.12
N GLU A 32 2.42 3.34 30.54
CA GLU A 32 3.62 4.15 30.32
C GLU A 32 3.53 4.97 29.01
N PRO A 33 3.56 6.32 29.05
CA PRO A 33 3.38 7.17 27.87
C PRO A 33 4.43 6.97 26.78
N LEU A 34 5.70 6.77 27.16
CA LEU A 34 6.78 6.56 26.18
C LEU A 34 6.66 5.23 25.45
N ILE A 35 6.11 4.19 26.10
CA ILE A 35 5.80 2.90 25.46
C ILE A 35 4.65 3.09 24.48
N ALA A 36 3.61 3.83 24.86
CA ALA A 36 2.48 4.13 23.98
C ALA A 36 2.92 4.90 22.71
N ILE A 37 3.77 5.92 22.87
CA ILE A 37 4.31 6.68 21.72
C ILE A 37 5.07 5.76 20.77
N ARG A 38 5.96 4.90 21.28
CA ARG A 38 6.71 3.96 20.45
C ARG A 38 5.79 2.98 19.71
N ALA A 39 4.76 2.46 20.39
CA ALA A 39 3.78 1.57 19.77
C ALA A 39 3.00 2.28 18.65
N LEU A 40 2.53 3.51 18.88
CA LEU A 40 1.86 4.31 17.86
C LEU A 40 2.78 4.58 16.66
N SER A 41 4.05 4.90 16.89
CA SER A 41 5.02 5.09 15.81
C SER A 41 5.22 3.84 14.96
N THR A 42 5.24 2.65 15.59
CA THR A 42 5.28 1.36 14.88
C THR A 42 4.04 1.17 14.03
N ILE A 43 2.84 1.37 14.59
CA ILE A 43 1.58 1.25 13.85
C ILE A 43 1.55 2.22 12.66
N GLU A 44 1.97 3.47 12.86
CA GLU A 44 1.99 4.46 11.79
C GLU A 44 2.94 4.06 10.66
N LEU A 45 4.13 3.55 10.99
CA LEU A 45 5.09 3.06 10.00
C LEU A 45 4.52 1.90 9.19
N GLU A 46 3.93 0.91 9.85
CA GLU A 46 3.39 -0.28 9.21
C GLU A 46 2.15 0.07 8.37
N ALA A 47 1.25 0.91 8.89
CA ALA A 47 0.09 1.42 8.15
C ALA A 47 0.52 2.20 6.89
N ARG A 48 1.59 3.00 6.96
CA ARG A 48 2.12 3.70 5.78
C ARG A 48 2.63 2.75 4.70
N LYS A 49 3.26 1.64 5.06
CA LYS A 49 3.75 0.62 4.10
C LYS A 49 2.57 -0.05 3.39
N VAL A 50 1.61 -0.56 4.16
CA VAL A 50 0.42 -1.22 3.61
C VAL A 50 -0.39 -0.26 2.75
N LEU A 51 -0.53 1.01 3.18
CA LEU A 51 -1.22 2.01 2.38
C LEU A 51 -0.56 2.21 1.01
N ALA A 52 0.77 2.27 0.94
CA ALA A 52 1.47 2.41 -0.34
C ALA A 52 1.21 1.22 -1.27
N GLU A 53 1.22 -0.01 -0.76
CA GLU A 53 0.88 -1.22 -1.52
C GLU A 53 -0.57 -1.17 -2.02
N MET A 54 -1.51 -0.71 -1.18
CA MET A 54 -2.91 -0.62 -1.55
C MET A 54 -3.17 0.48 -2.58
N VAL A 55 -2.40 1.57 -2.55
CA VAL A 55 -2.42 2.58 -3.63
C VAL A 55 -1.95 1.96 -4.95
N VAL A 56 -0.91 1.12 -4.94
CA VAL A 56 -0.45 0.40 -6.13
C VAL A 56 -1.52 -0.53 -6.67
N GLU A 57 -2.14 -1.36 -5.83
CA GLU A 57 -3.23 -2.25 -6.28
C GLU A 57 -4.45 -1.45 -6.75
N ALA A 58 -4.80 -0.34 -6.11
CA ALA A 58 -5.88 0.54 -6.56
C ALA A 58 -5.59 1.14 -7.95
N ARG A 59 -4.34 1.54 -8.20
CA ARG A 59 -3.91 2.01 -9.53
C ARG A 59 -3.97 0.89 -10.58
N LYS A 60 -3.56 -0.33 -10.24
CA LYS A 60 -3.69 -1.51 -11.13
C LYS A 60 -5.15 -1.86 -11.43
N ALA A 61 -6.03 -1.67 -10.46
CA ALA A 61 -7.48 -1.83 -10.63
C ALA A 61 -8.15 -0.68 -11.43
N GLY A 62 -7.38 0.33 -11.86
CA GLY A 62 -7.87 1.43 -12.69
C GLY A 62 -8.46 2.63 -11.93
N HIS A 63 -8.37 2.66 -10.60
CA HIS A 63 -8.84 3.80 -9.81
C HIS A 63 -8.03 5.06 -10.12
N THR A 64 -8.70 6.20 -10.21
CA THR A 64 -8.07 7.50 -10.49
C THR A 64 -7.35 8.06 -9.26
N TRP A 65 -6.38 8.95 -9.48
CA TRP A 65 -5.73 9.68 -8.39
C TRP A 65 -6.70 10.50 -7.53
N ALA A 66 -7.83 10.94 -8.10
CA ALA A 66 -8.86 11.65 -7.35
C ALA A 66 -9.57 10.73 -6.33
N GLN A 67 -10.01 9.54 -6.78
CA GLN A 67 -10.65 8.54 -5.91
C GLN A 67 -9.70 8.05 -4.81
N ILE A 68 -8.42 7.85 -5.16
CA ILE A 68 -7.41 7.45 -4.17
C ILE A 68 -7.18 8.56 -3.13
N ALA A 69 -7.07 9.81 -3.58
CA ALA A 69 -6.87 10.93 -2.67
C ALA A 69 -8.06 11.14 -1.73
N GLU A 70 -9.29 10.98 -2.25
CA GLU A 70 -10.52 11.00 -1.47
C GLU A 70 -10.52 9.90 -0.39
N ALA A 71 -10.18 8.65 -0.75
CA ALA A 71 -10.11 7.54 0.20
C ALA A 71 -9.06 7.76 1.31
N VAL A 72 -7.95 8.45 1.01
CA VAL A 72 -6.89 8.75 1.98
C VAL A 72 -7.18 10.02 2.79
N GLY A 73 -8.10 10.88 2.34
CA GLY A 73 -8.39 12.16 2.98
C GLY A 73 -7.33 13.24 2.69
N ILE A 74 -6.70 13.20 1.51
CA ILE A 74 -5.70 14.20 1.07
C ILE A 74 -6.09 14.78 -0.29
N THR A 75 -5.35 15.80 -0.74
CA THR A 75 -5.58 16.36 -2.08
C THR A 75 -5.07 15.44 -3.18
N ARG A 76 -5.65 15.53 -4.38
CA ARG A 76 -5.20 14.77 -5.57
C ARG A 76 -3.71 14.97 -5.85
N GLN A 77 -3.24 16.22 -5.77
CA GLN A 77 -1.84 16.55 -6.00
C GLN A 77 -0.94 15.94 -4.93
N ALA A 78 -1.35 15.97 -3.66
CA ALA A 78 -0.61 15.33 -2.57
C ALA A 78 -0.53 13.80 -2.75
N ALA A 79 -1.62 13.15 -3.19
CA ALA A 79 -1.62 11.73 -3.49
C ALA A 79 -0.67 11.38 -4.64
N GLN A 80 -0.74 12.12 -5.75
CA GLN A 80 0.13 11.90 -6.89
C GLN A 80 1.61 12.16 -6.55
N ALA A 81 1.92 13.20 -5.76
CA ALA A 81 3.28 13.49 -5.32
C ALA A 81 3.82 12.40 -4.38
N ARG A 82 2.98 11.91 -3.46
CA ARG A 82 3.39 10.93 -2.44
C ARG A 82 3.53 9.51 -2.97
N PHE A 83 2.68 9.12 -3.92
CA PHE A 83 2.57 7.72 -4.36
C PHE A 83 2.85 7.51 -5.86
N GLY A 84 3.02 8.58 -6.65
CA GLY A 84 3.17 8.51 -8.10
C GLY A 84 4.35 7.66 -8.54
N GLU A 85 5.52 7.85 -7.93
CA GLU A 85 6.75 7.15 -8.29
C GLU A 85 6.67 5.63 -8.07
N SER A 86 6.02 5.20 -6.97
CA SER A 86 5.85 3.78 -6.62
C SER A 86 4.94 3.03 -7.60
N THR A 87 4.12 3.74 -8.38
CA THR A 87 3.18 3.15 -9.34
C THR A 87 3.72 3.10 -10.77
N SER A 88 4.79 3.84 -11.07
CA SER A 88 5.39 3.91 -12.40
C SER A 88 6.39 2.78 -12.70
N THR A 89 6.89 2.09 -11.67
CA THR A 89 7.87 1.00 -11.82
C THR A 89 7.31 -0.28 -12.47
N ASP A 90 5.99 -0.37 -12.68
CA ASP A 90 5.32 -1.55 -13.27
C ASP A 90 4.86 -1.34 -14.72
N THR A 91 4.95 -0.12 -15.26
CA THR A 91 4.54 0.18 -16.65
C THR A 91 5.72 0.67 -17.47
N THR A 92 6.23 -0.22 -18.34
CA THR A 92 7.17 0.05 -19.45
C THR A 92 8.66 -0.14 -19.17
N ARG A 93 9.11 -1.40 -19.10
CA ARG A 93 10.38 -1.80 -19.73
C ARG A 93 10.13 -2.88 -20.77
N ALA A 94 9.54 -2.48 -21.90
CA ALA A 94 9.65 -3.26 -23.14
C ALA A 94 11.10 -3.10 -23.67
N PRO A 95 11.84 -4.18 -23.96
CA PRO A 95 13.16 -4.05 -24.57
C PRO A 95 13.00 -3.46 -25.97
N LYS A 96 13.70 -2.35 -26.24
CA LYS A 96 13.91 -1.87 -27.61
C LYS A 96 14.56 -3.01 -28.40
N ARG A 97 13.81 -3.68 -29.28
CA ARG A 97 14.38 -4.59 -30.28
C ARG A 97 15.25 -3.73 -31.19
N SER A 98 16.56 -3.81 -31.00
CA SER A 98 17.54 -3.38 -31.99
C SER A 98 17.31 -4.19 -33.26
N ALA A 99 17.01 -3.50 -34.36
CA ALA A 99 16.92 -4.09 -35.70
C ALA A 99 18.30 -4.64 -36.14
N PRO A 100 18.34 -5.65 -37.02
CA PRO A 100 19.59 -6.24 -37.49
C PRO A 100 20.31 -5.28 -38.44
N GLN A 101 21.62 -5.09 -38.21
CA GLN A 101 22.53 -4.49 -39.17
C GLN A 101 22.78 -5.52 -40.28
N GLY A 102 22.40 -5.18 -41.50
CA GLY A 102 22.73 -5.90 -42.74
C GLY A 102 23.41 -4.94 -43.70
#